data_AF-A0A0L0DEE8-F1
#
_entry.id   AF-A0A0L0DEE8-F1
#
_cell.length_a   1.000
_cell.length_b   1.000
_cell.length_c   1.000
_cell.angle_alpha   90.00
_cell.angle_beta   90.00
_cell.angle_gamma   90.00
#
_symmetry.space_group_name_H-M   'P 1'
#
loop_
_entity.id
_entity.type
_entity.pdbx_description
1 polymer ?
#
loop_
_entity_poly.entity_id
_entity_poly.type
_entity_poly.pdbx_seq_one_letter_code
_entity_poly.pdbx_strand_id
1 'polypeptide(L)'
;MPRKKKSSSGSASSANIRRSSSVADSAMSSAEDTTVTGSSPSRNEPSPEEQAAEEERMARAAEAQAKADEAAAAAAAAAALVEALDAKAEAEAAAKAARADAARQLEHRKRDCVLNWRKDFARREIACSRCGTFGHDFVACSEEPVLATKPRWGEGWKHDEFARQREREVGHAAAVLEHFSRR
;
A
#
# COMPACT_ATOMS: atom_id res chain seq x y z
N MET A 1 25.30 21.72 18.45
CA MET A 1 25.97 20.42 18.67
C MET A 1 25.25 19.34 17.86
N PRO A 2 25.73 18.91 16.68
CA PRO A 2 25.06 17.86 15.90
C PRO A 2 25.80 16.52 15.98
N ARG A 3 25.03 15.46 15.69
CA ARG A 3 25.42 14.09 15.30
C ARG A 3 25.60 13.05 16.41
N LYS A 4 24.66 12.11 16.46
CA LYS A 4 24.99 10.67 16.39
C LYS A 4 24.00 9.93 15.50
N LYS A 5 24.56 9.33 14.45
CA LYS A 5 23.96 8.36 13.54
C LYS A 5 23.69 7.06 14.30
N LYS A 6 22.61 6.35 13.96
CA LYS A 6 22.60 4.88 13.94
C LYS A 6 21.83 4.42 12.71
N SER A 7 22.62 4.09 11.68
CA SER A 7 22.24 3.23 10.58
C SER A 7 22.33 1.79 11.07
N SER A 8 21.31 0.98 10.83
CA SER A 8 21.43 -0.48 10.87
C SER A 8 20.72 -1.07 9.65
N SER A 9 21.48 -1.13 8.57
CA SER A 9 21.26 -1.97 7.40
C SER A 9 21.61 -3.42 7.78
N GLY A 10 20.60 -4.27 7.94
CA GLY A 10 20.76 -5.72 8.05
C GLY A 10 20.47 -6.36 6.71
N SER A 11 21.53 -6.61 5.93
CA SER A 11 21.49 -7.40 4.70
C SER A 11 21.62 -8.90 5.01
N ALA A 12 20.99 -9.69 4.15
CA ALA A 12 21.31 -11.06 3.78
C ALA A 12 21.09 -12.18 4.82
N SER A 13 20.08 -13.00 4.54
CA SER A 13 20.19 -14.46 4.68
C SER A 13 19.49 -15.10 3.48
N SER A 14 20.22 -15.22 2.39
CA SER A 14 19.93 -16.22 1.34
C SER A 14 20.50 -17.56 1.79
N ALA A 15 19.86 -18.64 1.31
CA ALA A 15 20.26 -20.05 1.38
C ALA A 15 19.76 -20.87 2.59
N ASN A 16 18.75 -21.71 2.35
CA ASN A 16 18.97 -23.16 2.35
C ASN A 16 17.79 -23.90 1.69
N ILE A 17 17.86 -24.06 0.37
CA ILE A 17 17.05 -25.05 -0.36
C ILE A 17 17.72 -26.41 -0.11
N ARG A 18 17.21 -27.19 0.85
CA ARG A 18 17.56 -28.61 0.96
C ARG A 18 16.75 -29.38 -0.10
N ARG A 19 17.39 -29.60 -1.25
CA ARG A 19 17.02 -30.68 -2.18
C ARG A 19 17.35 -32.00 -1.50
N SER A 20 16.33 -32.74 -1.07
CA SER A 20 16.48 -34.14 -0.71
C SER A 20 16.43 -34.97 -1.98
N SER A 21 17.60 -35.17 -2.59
CA SER A 21 17.84 -36.26 -3.53
C SER A 21 18.18 -37.52 -2.70
N SER A 22 17.26 -38.45 -2.57
CA SER A 22 17.55 -39.80 -2.06
C SER A 22 17.50 -40.78 -3.23
N VAL A 23 18.63 -40.87 -3.93
CA VAL A 23 18.94 -41.99 -4.82
C VAL A 23 20.21 -42.61 -4.26
N ALA A 24 20.07 -43.76 -3.61
CA ALA A 24 21.05 -44.82 -3.37
C ALA A 24 20.67 -45.56 -2.08
N ASP A 25 19.96 -46.67 -2.24
CA ASP A 25 20.15 -47.82 -1.36
C ASP A 25 20.33 -49.04 -2.26
N SER A 26 21.59 -49.33 -2.57
CA SER A 26 22.02 -50.57 -3.18
C SER A 26 22.28 -51.57 -2.07
N ALA A 27 21.32 -52.44 -1.82
CA ALA A 27 21.55 -53.70 -1.14
C ALA A 27 21.36 -54.83 -2.16
N MET A 28 22.47 -55.24 -2.78
CA MET A 28 22.59 -56.57 -3.39
C MET A 28 22.57 -57.59 -2.26
N SER A 29 21.63 -58.55 -2.29
CA SER A 29 21.82 -59.80 -1.54
C SER A 29 21.01 -60.95 -2.13
N SER A 30 21.75 -62.02 -2.41
CA SER A 30 21.36 -63.41 -2.62
C SER A 30 20.41 -63.75 -3.77
N ALA A 31 21.06 -64.07 -4.90
CA ALA A 31 20.58 -65.07 -5.82
C ALA A 31 20.50 -66.42 -5.10
N GLU A 32 19.28 -66.88 -4.82
CA GLU A 32 19.02 -68.31 -4.70
C GLU A 32 18.47 -68.79 -6.05
N ASP A 33 19.33 -69.52 -6.72
CA ASP A 33 19.13 -70.20 -7.98
C ASP A 33 18.07 -71.30 -7.78
N THR A 34 16.82 -70.98 -8.13
CA THR A 34 15.77 -71.97 -8.32
C THR A 34 15.58 -72.14 -9.81
N THR A 35 16.33 -73.07 -10.41
CA THR A 35 16.05 -73.62 -11.73
C THR A 35 14.65 -74.22 -11.76
N VAL A 36 13.65 -73.41 -12.10
CA VAL A 36 12.37 -73.88 -12.62
C VAL A 36 12.64 -74.34 -14.05
N THR A 37 12.64 -75.66 -14.25
CA THR A 37 12.63 -76.29 -15.56
C THR A 37 11.40 -75.80 -16.33
N GLY A 38 11.63 -74.88 -17.27
CA GLY A 38 10.60 -74.26 -18.09
C GLY A 38 9.89 -75.28 -18.96
N SER A 39 8.64 -75.58 -18.62
CA SER A 39 7.63 -75.83 -19.64
C SER A 39 7.47 -74.53 -20.41
N SER A 40 7.78 -74.54 -21.70
CA SER A 40 7.55 -73.39 -22.60
C SER A 40 6.14 -72.84 -22.36
N PRO A 41 5.97 -71.57 -21.93
CA PRO A 41 4.65 -70.97 -21.99
C PRO A 41 4.30 -70.89 -23.47
N SER A 42 3.34 -71.71 -23.88
CA SER A 42 2.72 -71.58 -25.20
C SER A 42 2.20 -70.15 -25.27
N ARG A 43 2.89 -69.32 -26.06
CA ARG A 43 2.55 -67.91 -26.25
C ARG A 43 1.23 -67.90 -27.01
N ASN A 44 0.11 -67.83 -26.29
CA ASN A 44 -1.17 -67.48 -26.90
C ASN A 44 -1.00 -66.05 -27.38
N GLU A 45 -0.66 -65.90 -28.67
CA GLU A 45 -0.75 -64.60 -29.32
C GLU A 45 -2.21 -64.17 -29.30
N PRO A 46 -2.51 -62.96 -28.82
CA PRO A 46 -3.88 -62.47 -28.76
C PRO A 46 -4.46 -62.46 -30.17
N SER A 47 -5.69 -62.93 -30.29
CA SER A 47 -6.40 -62.96 -31.57
C SER A 47 -6.47 -61.53 -32.14
N PRO A 48 -6.43 -61.33 -33.47
CA PRO A 48 -6.60 -60.02 -34.09
C PRO A 48 -7.84 -59.26 -33.58
N GLU A 49 -8.91 -59.97 -33.20
CA GLU A 49 -10.11 -59.39 -32.60
C GLU A 49 -9.87 -58.86 -31.18
N GLU A 50 -9.05 -59.53 -30.38
CA GLU A 50 -8.67 -59.09 -29.03
C GLU A 50 -7.73 -57.88 -29.09
N GLN A 51 -6.82 -57.85 -30.08
CA GLN A 51 -5.94 -56.71 -30.32
C GLN A 51 -6.73 -55.47 -30.76
N ALA A 52 -7.70 -55.63 -31.67
CA ALA A 52 -8.56 -54.54 -32.12
C ALA A 52 -9.45 -53.99 -30.98
N ALA A 53 -9.99 -54.88 -30.14
CA ALA A 53 -10.78 -54.48 -28.98
C ALA A 53 -9.95 -53.73 -27.92
N GLU A 54 -8.69 -54.11 -27.73
CA GLU A 54 -7.78 -53.43 -26.80
C GLU A 54 -7.31 -52.07 -27.35
N GLU A 55 -7.02 -51.99 -28.65
CA GLU A 55 -6.69 -50.72 -29.31
C GLU A 55 -7.84 -49.72 -29.20
N GLU A 56 -9.09 -50.16 -29.42
CA GLU A 56 -10.27 -49.32 -29.26
C GLU A 56 -10.46 -48.86 -27.80
N ARG A 57 -10.18 -49.72 -26.81
CA ARG A 57 -10.23 -49.34 -25.39
C ARG A 57 -9.18 -48.30 -25.05
N MET A 58 -7.95 -48.47 -25.53
CA MET A 58 -6.86 -47.50 -25.33
C MET A 58 -7.18 -46.16 -26.01
N ALA A 59 -7.74 -46.19 -27.22
CA ALA A 59 -8.17 -44.97 -27.93
C ALA A 59 -9.25 -44.21 -27.15
N ARG A 60 -10.28 -44.91 -26.65
CA ARG A 60 -11.34 -44.29 -25.82
C ARG A 60 -10.81 -43.75 -24.49
N ALA A 61 -9.85 -44.44 -23.86
CA ALA A 61 -9.21 -43.98 -22.64
C ALA A 61 -8.36 -42.72 -22.89
N ALA A 62 -7.62 -42.68 -23.99
CA ALA A 62 -6.84 -41.51 -24.40
C ALA A 62 -7.75 -40.29 -24.70
N GLU A 63 -8.87 -40.50 -25.40
CA GLU A 63 -9.85 -39.44 -25.64
C GLU A 63 -10.50 -38.93 -24.35
N ALA A 64 -10.81 -39.81 -23.40
CA ALA A 64 -11.34 -39.42 -22.11
C ALA A 64 -10.33 -38.61 -21.29
N GLN A 65 -9.06 -39.02 -21.31
CA GLN A 65 -7.98 -38.29 -20.64
C GLN A 65 -7.77 -36.91 -21.26
N ALA A 66 -7.74 -36.80 -22.60
CA ALA A 66 -7.58 -35.52 -23.28
C ALA A 66 -8.70 -34.52 -22.92
N LYS A 67 -9.95 -34.99 -22.81
CA LYS A 67 -11.09 -34.17 -22.36
C LYS A 67 -10.96 -33.75 -20.89
N ALA A 68 -10.45 -34.63 -20.03
CA ALA A 68 -10.20 -34.31 -18.63
C ALA A 68 -9.09 -33.26 -18.49
N ASP A 69 -8.02 -33.37 -19.27
CA ASP A 69 -6.91 -32.41 -19.29
C ASP A 69 -7.36 -31.04 -19.83
N GLU A 70 -8.20 -31.01 -20.86
CA GLU A 70 -8.81 -29.76 -21.37
C GLU A 70 -9.69 -29.09 -20.31
N ALA A 71 -10.53 -29.87 -19.61
CA ALA A 71 -11.36 -29.36 -18.52
C ALA A 71 -10.52 -28.83 -17.35
N ALA A 72 -9.43 -29.52 -16.99
CA ALA A 72 -8.50 -29.09 -15.96
C ALA A 72 -7.77 -27.80 -16.35
N ALA A 73 -7.35 -27.67 -17.61
CA ALA A 73 -6.72 -26.46 -18.14
C ALA A 73 -7.70 -25.27 -18.13
N ALA A 74 -8.95 -25.49 -18.53
CA ALA A 74 -10.00 -24.47 -18.47
C ALA A 74 -10.29 -24.02 -17.03
N ALA A 75 -10.34 -24.95 -16.08
CA ALA A 75 -10.53 -24.65 -14.66
C ALA A 75 -9.35 -23.85 -14.09
N ALA A 76 -8.11 -24.20 -14.43
CA ALA A 76 -6.92 -23.47 -14.02
C ALA A 76 -6.89 -22.05 -14.60
N ALA A 77 -7.27 -21.88 -15.88
CA ALA A 77 -7.39 -20.57 -16.51
C ALA A 77 -8.48 -19.71 -15.84
N ALA A 78 -9.62 -20.30 -15.51
CA ALA A 78 -10.69 -19.60 -14.79
C ALA A 78 -10.24 -19.15 -13.38
N ALA A 79 -9.53 -20.00 -12.65
CA ALA A 79 -8.98 -19.65 -11.34
C ALA A 79 -7.96 -18.50 -11.44
N ALA A 80 -7.05 -18.53 -12.41
CA ALA A 80 -6.09 -17.46 -12.64
C ALA A 80 -6.76 -16.13 -13.01
N LEU A 81 -7.86 -16.17 -13.77
CA LEU A 81 -8.65 -14.97 -14.08
C LEU A 81 -9.32 -14.38 -12.84
N VAL A 82 -9.87 -15.23 -11.95
CA VAL A 82 -10.45 -14.77 -10.69
C VAL A 82 -9.39 -14.11 -9.81
N GLU A 83 -8.23 -14.73 -9.63
CA GLU A 83 -7.13 -14.15 -8.86
C GLU A 83 -6.65 -12.81 -9.43
N ALA A 84 -6.59 -12.68 -10.77
CA ALA A 84 -6.22 -11.43 -11.43
C ALA A 84 -7.26 -10.32 -11.23
N LEU A 85 -8.56 -10.67 -11.20
CA LEU A 85 -9.65 -9.72 -10.93
C LEU A 85 -9.64 -9.26 -9.47
N ASP A 86 -9.41 -10.18 -8.53
CA ASP A 86 -9.30 -9.85 -7.10
C ASP A 86 -8.10 -8.93 -6.85
N ALA A 87 -6.93 -9.25 -7.41
CA ALA A 87 -5.75 -8.40 -7.31
C ALA A 87 -5.99 -7.00 -7.90
N LYS A 88 -6.74 -6.90 -9.00
CA LYS A 88 -7.14 -5.61 -9.58
C LYS A 88 -8.09 -4.85 -8.65
N ALA A 89 -9.08 -5.51 -8.06
CA ALA A 89 -10.02 -4.88 -7.13
C ALA A 89 -9.29 -4.33 -5.88
N GLU A 90 -8.35 -5.10 -5.33
CA GLU A 90 -7.50 -4.65 -4.23
C GLU A 90 -6.64 -3.44 -4.60
N ALA A 91 -6.03 -3.44 -5.79
CA ALA A 91 -5.24 -2.32 -6.29
C ALA A 91 -6.10 -1.05 -6.48
N GLU A 92 -7.31 -1.18 -6.99
CA GLU A 92 -8.26 -0.05 -7.14
C GLU A 92 -8.70 0.49 -5.78
N ALA A 93 -8.96 -0.38 -4.80
CA ALA A 93 -9.29 0.02 -3.44
C ALA A 93 -8.13 0.77 -2.77
N ALA A 94 -6.90 0.28 -2.91
CA ALA A 94 -5.70 0.94 -2.40
C ALA A 94 -5.47 2.31 -3.07
N ALA A 95 -5.64 2.40 -4.39
CA ALA A 95 -5.54 3.67 -5.12
C ALA A 95 -6.60 4.68 -4.66
N LYS A 96 -7.84 4.24 -4.41
CA LYS A 96 -8.91 5.08 -3.87
C LYS A 96 -8.58 5.59 -2.47
N ALA A 97 -8.08 4.73 -1.60
CA ALA A 97 -7.63 5.11 -0.25
C ALA A 97 -6.50 6.15 -0.32
N ALA A 98 -5.48 5.91 -1.14
CA ALA A 98 -4.37 6.84 -1.32
C ALA A 98 -4.82 8.24 -1.81
N ARG A 99 -5.79 8.30 -2.73
CA ARG A 99 -6.38 9.57 -3.19
C ARG A 99 -7.15 10.29 -2.07
N ALA A 100 -7.93 9.56 -1.28
CA ALA A 100 -8.64 10.12 -0.14
C ALA A 100 -7.67 10.67 0.91
N ASP A 101 -6.57 9.97 1.17
CA ASP A 101 -5.54 10.38 2.11
C ASP A 101 -4.80 11.63 1.63
N ALA A 102 -4.44 11.67 0.34
CA ALA A 102 -3.83 12.85 -0.28
C ALA A 102 -4.73 14.09 -0.17
N ALA A 103 -6.04 13.94 -0.40
CA ALA A 103 -7.02 15.01 -0.23
C ALA A 103 -7.08 15.50 1.23
N ARG A 104 -7.11 14.59 2.22
CA ARG A 104 -7.10 14.97 3.64
C ARG A 104 -5.81 15.69 4.04
N GLN A 105 -4.66 15.24 3.53
CA GLN A 105 -3.37 15.90 3.77
C GLN A 105 -3.32 17.31 3.15
N LEU A 106 -3.90 17.49 1.96
CA LEU A 106 -4.02 18.81 1.35
C LEU A 106 -4.87 19.77 2.20
N GLU A 107 -6.03 19.32 2.69
CA GLU A 107 -6.88 20.11 3.59
C GLU A 107 -6.17 20.45 4.90
N HIS A 108 -5.42 19.52 5.48
CA HIS A 108 -4.60 19.79 6.66
C HIS A 108 -3.55 20.88 6.38
N ARG A 109 -2.84 20.78 5.25
CA ARG A 109 -1.85 21.79 4.83
C ARG A 109 -2.48 23.16 4.59
N LYS A 110 -3.66 23.23 3.96
CA LYS A 110 -4.41 24.48 3.79
C LYS A 110 -4.72 25.11 5.15
N ARG A 111 -5.21 24.31 6.10
CA ARG A 111 -5.52 24.78 7.46
C ARG A 111 -4.29 25.30 8.18
N ASP A 112 -3.18 24.57 8.14
CA ASP A 112 -1.92 24.98 8.78
C ASP A 112 -1.37 26.27 8.16
N CYS A 113 -1.46 26.41 6.84
CA CYS A 113 -1.05 27.63 6.14
C CYS A 113 -1.87 28.83 6.60
N VAL A 114 -3.20 28.71 6.66
CA VAL A 114 -4.09 29.77 7.16
C VAL A 114 -3.80 30.10 8.63
N LEU A 115 -3.56 29.11 9.49
CA LEU A 115 -3.23 29.34 10.89
C LEU A 115 -1.89 30.06 11.08
N ASN A 116 -0.85 29.65 10.35
CA ASN A 116 0.46 30.30 10.40
C ASN A 116 0.37 31.72 9.85
N TRP A 117 -0.34 31.91 8.74
CA TRP A 117 -0.58 33.24 8.20
C TRP A 117 -1.33 34.13 9.19
N ARG A 118 -2.38 33.64 9.87
CA ARG A 118 -3.08 34.41 10.91
C ARG A 118 -2.17 34.81 12.06
N LYS A 119 -1.23 33.96 12.47
CA LYS A 119 -0.22 34.31 13.49
C LYS A 119 0.73 35.38 12.99
N ASP A 120 1.17 35.30 11.74
CA ASP A 120 2.06 36.31 11.14
C ASP A 120 1.33 37.65 10.93
N PHE A 121 0.08 37.60 10.48
CA PHE A 121 -0.79 38.77 10.36
C PHE A 121 -1.02 39.41 11.73
N ALA A 122 -1.42 38.63 12.73
CA ALA A 122 -1.61 39.13 14.10
C ALA A 122 -0.33 39.77 14.64
N ARG A 123 0.84 39.16 14.41
CA ARG A 123 2.13 39.75 14.79
C ARG A 123 2.40 41.09 14.09
N ARG A 124 2.03 41.26 12.82
CA ARG A 124 2.34 42.47 12.04
C ARG A 124 1.31 43.59 12.19
N GLU A 125 0.03 43.24 12.26
CA GLU A 125 -1.10 44.14 12.06
C GLU A 125 -1.98 44.27 13.30
N ILE A 126 -1.80 43.44 14.34
CA ILE A 126 -2.50 43.60 15.63
C ILE A 126 -1.49 44.13 16.65
N ALA A 127 -1.81 45.28 17.24
CA ALA A 127 -1.04 45.81 18.35
C ALA A 127 -1.15 44.86 19.56
N CYS A 128 -0.02 44.59 20.22
CA CYS A 128 0.00 43.80 21.45
C CYS A 128 -0.91 44.45 22.49
N SER A 129 -1.87 43.70 23.04
CA SER A 129 -2.84 44.24 24.00
C SER A 129 -2.22 44.67 25.34
N ARG A 130 -0.97 44.29 25.61
CA ARG A 130 -0.23 44.62 26.84
C ARG A 130 0.54 45.94 26.74
N CYS A 131 1.23 46.20 25.63
CA CYS A 131 2.07 47.39 25.44
C CYS A 131 1.64 48.29 24.28
N GLY A 132 0.65 47.89 23.47
CA GLY A 132 0.13 48.66 22.34
C GLY A 132 1.04 48.71 21.10
N THR A 133 2.18 48.01 21.08
CA THR A 133 3.09 47.99 19.93
C THR A 133 2.85 46.79 19.02
N PHE A 134 3.07 46.97 17.71
CA PHE A 134 3.05 45.89 16.72
C PHE A 134 4.35 45.07 16.75
N GLY A 135 4.35 43.90 16.11
CA GLY A 135 5.53 43.05 15.91
C GLY A 135 5.62 41.83 16.83
N HIS A 136 4.78 41.74 17.86
CA HIS A 136 4.77 40.61 18.81
C HIS A 136 3.38 40.37 19.40
N ASP A 137 3.13 39.16 19.89
CA ASP A 137 1.88 38.80 20.57
C ASP A 137 1.94 39.04 22.09
N PHE A 138 0.79 38.94 22.76
CA PHE A 138 0.68 39.12 24.22
C PHE A 138 1.61 38.21 25.02
N VAL A 139 1.89 36.99 24.53
CA VAL A 139 2.70 35.98 25.22
C VAL A 139 4.19 36.32 25.14
N ALA A 140 4.64 36.87 24.02
CA ALA A 140 6.02 37.30 23.81
C ALA A 140 6.33 38.71 24.37
N CYS A 141 5.34 39.41 24.93
CA CYS A 141 5.51 40.75 25.48
C CYS A 141 6.26 40.70 26.82
N SER A 142 7.47 41.27 26.86
CA SER A 142 8.33 41.33 28.04
C SER A 142 8.08 42.52 28.97
N GLU A 143 7.17 43.43 28.61
CA GLU A 143 6.83 44.56 29.49
C GLU A 143 6.07 44.09 30.72
N GLU A 144 6.28 44.69 31.89
CA GLU A 144 5.48 44.38 33.08
C GLU A 144 3.98 44.55 32.78
N PRO A 145 3.10 43.70 33.34
CA PRO A 145 1.68 43.82 33.06
C PRO A 145 1.22 45.13 33.68
N VAL A 146 0.91 46.12 32.83
CA VAL A 146 0.33 47.39 33.28
C VAL A 146 -1.05 47.07 33.83
N LEU A 147 -1.11 46.73 35.12
CA LEU A 147 -2.36 46.64 35.86
C LEU A 147 -2.99 48.03 35.81
N ALA A 148 -4.16 48.10 35.20
CA ALA A 148 -5.03 49.26 35.17
C ALA A 148 -4.51 50.49 34.40
N THR A 149 -4.58 50.43 33.08
CA THR A 149 -5.39 51.42 32.38
C THR A 149 -6.22 50.68 31.35
N LYS A 150 -7.49 51.08 31.13
CA LYS A 150 -8.23 50.70 29.91
C LYS A 150 -7.22 50.76 28.76
N PRO A 151 -7.14 49.73 27.89
CA PRO A 151 -6.28 49.87 26.73
C PRO A 151 -6.61 51.22 26.10
N ARG A 152 -5.60 52.06 25.89
CA ARG A 152 -5.73 53.36 25.23
C ARG A 152 -6.04 53.09 23.75
N TRP A 153 -7.13 52.38 23.46
CA TRP A 153 -7.94 52.67 22.30
C TRP A 153 -8.41 54.09 22.58
N GLY A 154 -7.65 55.08 22.08
CA GLY A 154 -8.11 56.45 22.11
C GLY A 154 -9.54 56.46 21.59
N GLU A 155 -10.41 57.25 22.21
CA GLU A 155 -11.74 57.56 21.70
C GLU A 155 -11.59 57.99 20.23
N GLY A 156 -11.67 57.04 19.28
CA GLY A 156 -11.18 57.27 17.92
C GLY A 156 -10.43 56.13 17.23
N TRP A 157 -10.06 55.01 17.86
CA TRP A 157 -9.80 53.76 17.11
C TRP A 157 -11.16 53.23 16.66
N LYS A 158 -11.69 53.92 15.65
CA LYS A 158 -13.05 53.81 15.14
C LYS A 158 -13.32 52.36 14.78
N HIS A 159 -14.52 51.89 15.07
CA HIS A 159 -15.06 50.63 14.54
C HIS A 159 -14.69 50.39 13.06
N ASP A 160 -14.56 51.47 12.28
CA ASP A 160 -14.15 51.48 10.86
C ASP A 160 -12.74 50.93 10.60
N GLU A 161 -11.78 51.11 11.52
CA GLU A 161 -10.41 50.64 11.33
C GLU A 161 -10.29 49.16 11.71
N PHE A 162 -11.00 48.74 12.76
CA PHE A 162 -11.19 47.33 13.09
C PHE A 162 -11.98 46.58 12.00
N ALA A 163 -13.02 47.20 11.42
CA ALA A 163 -13.76 46.64 10.29
C ALA A 163 -12.88 46.51 9.05
N ARG A 164 -12.09 47.53 8.70
CA ARG A 164 -11.11 47.47 7.60
C ARG A 164 -10.00 46.44 7.85
N GLN A 165 -9.62 46.21 9.10
CA GLN A 165 -8.70 45.14 9.48
C GLN A 165 -9.33 43.76 9.26
N ARG A 166 -10.57 43.56 9.71
CA ARG A 166 -11.35 42.33 9.48
C ARG A 166 -11.54 42.03 7.98
N GLU A 167 -11.85 43.03 7.17
CA GLU A 167 -12.01 42.86 5.72
C GLU A 167 -10.70 42.43 5.05
N ARG A 168 -9.56 43.02 5.46
CA ARG A 168 -8.23 42.59 4.99
C ARG A 168 -7.90 41.17 5.43
N GLU A 169 -8.27 40.79 6.66
CA GLU A 169 -8.09 39.42 7.16
C GLU A 169 -8.85 38.39 6.31
N VAL A 170 -10.12 38.67 6.04
CA VAL A 170 -11.01 37.80 5.26
C VAL A 170 -10.55 37.73 3.80
N GLY A 171 -10.22 38.87 3.18
CA GLY A 171 -9.76 38.94 1.79
C GLY A 171 -8.46 38.17 1.54
N HIS A 172 -7.48 38.27 2.44
CA HIS A 172 -6.24 37.51 2.33
C HIS A 172 -6.43 36.02 2.61
N ALA A 173 -7.26 35.64 3.60
CA ALA A 173 -7.57 34.23 3.84
C ALA A 173 -8.23 33.59 2.60
N ALA A 174 -9.12 34.33 1.91
CA ALA A 174 -9.70 33.89 0.64
C ALA A 174 -8.65 33.72 -0.46
N ALA A 175 -7.72 34.68 -0.61
CA ALA A 175 -6.64 34.59 -1.60
C ALA A 175 -5.68 33.41 -1.36
N VAL A 176 -5.37 33.10 -0.09
CA VAL A 176 -4.56 31.92 0.27
C VAL A 176 -5.31 30.64 -0.08
N LEU A 177 -6.60 30.53 0.23
CA LEU A 177 -7.41 29.37 -0.12
C LEU A 177 -7.54 29.19 -1.65
N GLU A 178 -7.66 30.28 -2.40
CA GLU A 178 -7.70 30.28 -3.86
C GLU A 178 -6.36 29.82 -4.49
N HIS A 179 -5.22 30.19 -3.90
CA HIS A 179 -3.92 29.71 -4.35
C HIS A 179 -3.81 28.17 -4.30
N PHE A 180 -4.41 27.55 -3.28
CA PHE A 180 -4.44 26.09 -3.13
C PHE A 180 -5.55 25.40 -3.93
N SER A 181 -6.55 26.12 -4.44
CA SER A 181 -7.57 25.53 -5.33
C SER A 181 -7.13 25.47 -6.79
N ARG A 182 -6.16 26.31 -7.17
CA ARG A 182 -5.59 26.38 -8.53
C ARG A 182 -4.40 25.42 -8.76
N ARG A 183 -3.91 24.73 -7.73
CA ARG A 183 -2.77 23.79 -7.78
C ARG A 183 -3.22 22.38 -7.44
#